data_AF-A0A4Y2F8W0-F1
#
_entry.id   AF-A0A4Y2F8W0-F1
#
_cell.length_a   1.000
_cell.length_b   1.000
_cell.length_c   1.000
_cell.angle_alpha   90.00
_cell.angle_beta   90.00
_cell.angle_gamma   90.00
#
_symmetry.space_group_name_H-M   'P 1'
#
loop_
_entity.id
_entity.type
_entity.pdbx_description
1 polymer ?
#
loop_
_entity_poly.entity_id
_entity_poly.type
_entity_poly.pdbx_seq_one_letter_code
_entity_poly.pdbx_strand_id
1 'polypeptide(L)' 'MDEKAVLFLKVREGYNYSEELVSRIRTAISRELTARHVPDIIIETPDIP' A
#
# COMPACT_ATOMS: atom_id res chain seq x y z
N MET A 1 -7.96 -7.93 19.58
CA MET A 1 -6.60 -7.49 19.25
C MET A 1 -6.70 -6.86 17.88
N ASP A 2 -6.70 -5.53 17.82
CA ASP A 2 -6.77 -4.78 16.57
C ASP A 2 -5.35 -4.61 16.04
N GLU A 3 -4.89 -5.59 15.27
CA GLU A 3 -3.67 -5.46 14.47
C GLU A 3 -4.02 -4.70 13.19
N LYS A 4 -3.34 -3.57 12.96
CA LYS A 4 -3.45 -2.80 11.72
C LYS A 4 -2.26 -3.06 10.83
N ALA A 5 -2.51 -3.37 9.56
CA ALA A 5 -1.46 -3.56 8.58
C ALA A 5 -1.04 -2.21 7.98
N VAL A 6 0.27 -1.94 7.97
CA VAL A 6 0.86 -0.74 7.36
C VAL A 6 1.76 -1.17 6.21
N LEU A 7 1.46 -0.66 5.01
CA LEU A 7 2.28 -0.87 3.83
C LEU A 7 3.15 0.37 3.58
N PHE A 8 4.47 0.17 3.65
CA PHE A 8 5.46 1.16 3.25
C PHE A 8 5.73 1.02 1.75
N LEU A 9 5.48 2.09 1.01
CA LEU A 9 5.64 2.12 -0.44
C LEU A 9 6.83 3.00 -0.82
N LYS A 10 7.87 2.40 -1.39
CA LYS A 10 8.93 3.15 -2.05
C LYS A 10 8.55 3.36 -3.52
N VAL A 11 8.29 4.60 -3.90
CA VAL A 11 7.94 4.95 -5.29
C VAL A 11 9.20 5.04 -6.13
N ARG A 12 9.14 4.53 -7.36
CA ARG A 12 10.25 4.60 -8.30
C ARG A 12 10.49 6.05 -8.74
N GLU A 13 11.75 6.43 -8.95
CA GLU A 13 12.09 7.74 -9.50
C GLU A 13 11.31 8.05 -10.79
N GLY A 14 10.81 9.29 -10.90
CA GLY A 14 9.95 9.73 -12.00
C GLY A 14 8.48 9.36 -11.85
N TYR A 15 8.09 8.65 -10.79
CA TYR A 15 6.71 8.39 -10.41
C TYR A 15 6.37 9.14 -9.13
N ASN A 16 5.09 9.49 -8.97
CA ASN A 16 4.60 10.18 -7.79
C ASN A 16 3.65 9.28 -7.03
N TYR A 17 3.71 9.34 -5.71
CA TYR A 17 2.64 8.84 -4.87
C TYR A 17 1.33 9.57 -5.19
N SER A 18 0.25 8.83 -5.42
CA SER A 18 -1.06 9.38 -5.74
C SER A 18 -2.19 8.53 -5.17
N GLU A 19 -3.37 9.14 -4.97
CA GLU A 19 -4.54 8.41 -4.50
C GLU A 19 -5.00 7.32 -5.49
N GLU A 20 -4.81 7.55 -6.79
CA GLU A 20 -5.08 6.54 -7.81
C GLU A 20 -4.17 5.31 -7.62
N LEU A 21 -2.88 5.53 -7.37
CA LEU A 21 -1.92 4.45 -7.12
C LEU A 21 -2.31 3.67 -5.85
N VAL A 22 -2.69 4.36 -4.78
CA VAL A 22 -3.17 3.75 -3.53
C VAL A 22 -4.41 2.89 -3.78
N SER A 23 -5.38 3.40 -4.52
CA SER A 23 -6.61 2.67 -4.86
C SER A 23 -6.33 1.41 -5.69
N ARG A 24 -5.42 1.53 -6.65
CA ARG A 24 -4.96 0.39 -7.47
C ARG A 24 -4.25 -0.67 -6.64
N ILE A 25 -3.39 -0.27 -5.70
CA ILE A 25 -2.71 -1.20 -4.79
C ILE A 25 -3.72 -1.95 -3.92
N ARG A 26 -4.67 -1.25 -3.29
CA ARG A 26 -5.72 -1.88 -2.48
C ARG A 26 -6.55 -2.88 -3.29
N THR A 27 -6.89 -2.51 -4.52
CA THR A 27 -7.66 -3.37 -5.44
C THR A 27 -6.87 -4.59 -5.90
N ALA A 28 -5.57 -4.44 -6.17
CA ALA A 28 -4.73 -5.57 -6.54
C ALA A 28 -4.60 -6.57 -5.39
N ILE A 29 -4.29 -6.08 -4.17
CA ILE A 29 -4.17 -6.90 -2.97
C ILE A 29 -5.49 -7.63 -2.65
N SER A 30 -6.63 -6.95 -2.76
CA SER A 30 -7.93 -7.57 -2.48
C SER A 30 -8.31 -8.65 -3.50
N ARG A 31 -7.83 -8.53 -4.75
CA ARG A 31 -8.07 -9.51 -5.82
C ARG A 31 -7.14 -10.72 -5.76
N GLU A 32 -5.87 -10.51 -5.42
CA GLU A 32 -4.86 -11.58 -5.40
C GLU A 32 -4.80 -12.31 -4.05
N LEU A 33 -5.21 -11.65 -2.96
CA LEU A 33 -5.26 -12.21 -1.61
C LEU A 33 -6.70 -12.22 -1.07
N THR A 34 -6.88 -11.90 0.20
CA THR A 34 -8.19 -11.77 0.87
C THR A 34 -8.32 -10.41 1.52
N ALA A 35 -9.55 -9.95 1.78
CA ALA A 35 -9.82 -8.65 2.38
C ALA A 35 -9.05 -8.38 3.69
N ARG A 36 -8.70 -9.43 4.44
CA ARG A 36 -7.91 -9.35 5.68
C ARG A 36 -6.44 -8.92 5.46
N HIS A 37 -5.95 -9.00 4.23
CA HIS A 37 -4.60 -8.57 3.84
C HIS A 37 -4.56 -7.16 3.23
N VAL A 38 -5.71 -6.51 3.07
CA VAL A 38 -5.74 -5.13 2.59
C VAL A 38 -5.20 -4.24 3.72
N PRO A 39 -4.11 -3.48 3.49
CA PRO A 39 -3.53 -2.65 4.52
C PRO A 39 -4.46 -1.50 4.88
N ASP A 40 -4.59 -1.23 6.18
CA ASP A 40 -5.34 -0.09 6.72
C ASP A 40 -4.69 1.23 6.30
N ILE A 41 -3.35 1.25 6.28
CA ILE A 41 -2.54 2.43 6.03
C ILE A 41 -1.52 2.11 4.93
N ILE A 42 -1.45 2.98 3.91
CA ILE A 42 -0.39 2.97 2.90
C ILE A 42 0.31 4.31 3.00
N ILE A 43 1.63 4.30 3.15
CA ILE A 43 2.46 5.51 3.23
C ILE A 43 3.65 5.40 2.29
N GLU A 44 4.00 6.51 1.66
CA GLU A 44 5.25 6.62 0.91
C GLU A 44 6.44 6.67 1.88
N THR A 45 7.51 5.95 1.57
CA THR A 45 8.78 6.00 2.30
C THR A 45 9.93 6.30 1.35
N PRO A 46 10.90 7.16 1.74
CA PRO A 46 12.08 7.40 0.92
C PRO A 46 12.99 6.17 0.79
N ASP A 47 13.03 5.32 1.82
CA ASP A 47 13.83 4.10 1.82
C ASP A 47 13.20 3.01 2.72
N ILE A 48 13.59 1.76 2.51
CA ILE A 48 13.14 0.61 3.32
C ILE A 48 14.39 0.09 4.05
N PRO A 49 14.40 0.03 5.39
CA PRO A 49 15.57 -0.38 6.17
C PRO A 49 15.99 -1.84 5.96
#